data_AF-A0A068UZJ6-F1
#
_entry.id   AF-A0A068UZJ6-F1
#
_cell.length_a   1.000
_cell.length_b   1.000
_cell.length_c   1.000
_cell.angle_alpha   90.00
_cell.angle_beta   90.00
_cell.angle_gamma   90.00
#
_symmetry.space_group_name_H-M   'P 1'
#
loop_
_entity.id
_entity.type
_entity.pdbx_description
1 polymer ?
#
loop_
_entity_poly.entity_id
_entity_poly.type
_entity_poly.pdbx_seq_one_letter_code
_entity_poly.pdbx_strand_id
1 'polypeptide(L)'
;MTDSAYRVETTSRLAQWRIDNLASCTYRKSDPFKIGKWNWHLALEKNRTLFIKLFPEISNLTRENPPIASFIIRVVSSVGDRKTLVHPEIVDRQLKNTDDFVWAVEVPLTGKFIIDVEFLDLKATSPNGGEICSIWAEGFQQKQSNATALASLGRMLSEGIHTDIVIHASDGSIGAHRAVLAARSPVFRSMFSHDLREKELSTINISDMSIEACQAFLSYIYGNIRTEEFMTHRLALIRAADKYDISDLKEACHESLLEDIDTKNVLERLQSASLYELPKLKKSCMRYLVKFGKIFEMRGEFDAFLQCADRELISEIFHEVLAAWKGF
;
A
#
# COMPACT_ATOMS: atom_id res chain seq x y z
N MET A 1 -12.81 45.88 -16.64
CA MET A 1 -13.32 44.63 -17.25
C MET A 1 -12.19 43.96 -18.04
N THR A 2 -11.15 43.51 -17.34
CA THR A 2 -9.89 42.99 -17.93
C THR A 2 -9.59 41.55 -17.50
N ASP A 3 -10.52 40.93 -16.76
CA ASP A 3 -10.30 39.68 -16.00
C ASP A 3 -10.50 38.40 -16.84
N SER A 4 -10.82 38.51 -18.14
CA SER A 4 -11.21 37.36 -18.96
C SER A 4 -10.10 36.74 -19.81
N ALA A 5 -9.01 37.47 -20.09
CA ALA A 5 -8.04 37.03 -21.11
C ALA A 5 -7.09 35.91 -20.63
N TYR A 6 -6.88 35.79 -19.32
CA TYR A 6 -5.98 34.81 -18.70
C TYR A 6 -6.71 33.65 -18.03
N ARG A 7 -8.02 33.82 -17.79
CA ARG A 7 -8.86 32.85 -17.12
C ARG A 7 -9.11 31.62 -17.99
N VAL A 8 -8.97 30.45 -17.39
CA VAL A 8 -9.33 29.16 -17.97
C VAL A 8 -10.64 28.70 -17.34
N GLU A 9 -11.63 28.37 -18.15
CA GLU A 9 -12.87 27.79 -17.68
C GLU A 9 -12.72 26.28 -17.53
N THR A 10 -13.20 25.71 -16.43
CA THR A 10 -13.02 24.29 -16.15
C THR A 10 -14.32 23.59 -15.78
N THR A 11 -14.36 22.31 -16.12
CA THR A 11 -15.23 21.30 -15.47
C THR A 11 -14.34 20.26 -14.81
N SER A 12 -14.88 19.12 -14.34
CA SER A 12 -14.11 18.09 -13.63
C SER A 12 -12.95 17.50 -14.44
N ARG A 13 -13.05 17.47 -15.78
CA ARG A 13 -12.05 16.85 -16.67
C ARG A 13 -11.71 17.69 -17.90
N LEU A 14 -12.32 18.86 -18.07
CA LEU A 14 -12.09 19.73 -19.23
C LEU A 14 -11.59 21.09 -18.76
N ALA A 15 -10.57 21.61 -19.41
CA ALA A 15 -10.10 22.99 -19.27
C ALA A 15 -10.15 23.68 -20.64
N GLN A 16 -10.80 24.83 -20.70
CA GLN A 16 -10.99 25.62 -21.91
C GLN A 16 -10.39 27.02 -21.71
N TRP A 17 -9.43 27.39 -22.56
CA TRP A 17 -8.83 28.72 -22.56
C TRP A 17 -9.13 29.45 -23.87
N ARG A 18 -9.85 30.56 -23.78
CA ARG A 18 -10.24 31.39 -24.93
C ARG A 18 -9.22 32.48 -25.17
N ILE A 19 -8.71 32.56 -26.40
CA ILE A 19 -7.73 33.54 -26.81
C ILE A 19 -8.36 34.47 -27.85
N ASP A 20 -8.58 35.73 -27.47
CA ASP A 20 -9.17 36.72 -28.38
C ASP A 20 -8.18 37.30 -29.39
N ASN A 21 -6.92 37.49 -28.99
CA ASN A 21 -5.87 38.00 -29.87
C ASN A 21 -4.48 37.62 -29.32
N LEU A 22 -3.62 37.11 -30.21
CA LEU A 22 -2.21 36.78 -29.93
C LEU A 22 -1.22 37.67 -30.69
N ALA A 23 -1.69 38.60 -31.52
CA ALA A 23 -0.84 39.34 -32.48
C ALA A 23 0.22 40.24 -31.81
N SER A 24 0.02 40.67 -30.56
CA SER A 24 0.91 41.58 -29.84
C SER A 24 1.84 40.91 -28.83
N CYS A 25 1.83 39.58 -28.70
CA CYS A 25 2.42 38.90 -27.56
C CYS A 25 3.23 37.66 -27.97
N THR A 26 4.50 37.62 -27.58
CA THR A 26 5.40 36.47 -27.80
C THR A 26 5.24 35.39 -26.75
N TYR A 27 4.76 35.72 -25.55
CA TYR A 27 4.51 34.75 -24.48
C TYR A 27 3.28 35.13 -23.65
N ARG A 28 2.36 34.19 -23.47
CA ARG A 28 1.19 34.37 -22.60
C ARG A 28 0.99 33.15 -21.73
N LYS A 29 0.82 33.34 -20.42
CA LYS A 29 0.51 32.28 -19.45
C LYS A 29 -0.90 32.50 -18.88
N SER A 30 -1.66 31.42 -18.70
CA SER A 30 -2.98 31.48 -18.08
C SER A 30 -2.89 31.65 -16.57
N ASP A 31 -3.98 32.11 -15.95
CA ASP A 31 -4.20 31.94 -14.52
C ASP A 31 -4.16 30.46 -14.13
N PRO A 32 -3.79 30.12 -12.88
CA PRO A 32 -3.83 28.74 -12.43
C PRO A 32 -5.27 28.23 -12.44
N PHE A 33 -5.47 27.00 -12.91
CA PHE A 33 -6.76 26.33 -12.88
C PHE A 33 -6.65 24.93 -12.28
N LYS A 34 -7.68 24.49 -11.55
CA LYS A 34 -7.63 23.23 -10.81
C LYS A 34 -8.32 22.11 -11.57
N ILE A 35 -7.61 20.99 -11.75
CA ILE A 35 -8.16 19.71 -12.22
C ILE A 35 -7.61 18.60 -11.31
N GLY A 36 -8.49 17.79 -10.73
CA GLY A 36 -8.12 16.82 -9.71
C GLY A 36 -7.57 17.51 -8.45
N LYS A 37 -6.37 17.11 -8.02
CA LYS A 37 -5.69 17.66 -6.83
C LYS A 37 -4.68 18.77 -7.15
N TRP A 38 -4.39 19.00 -8.43
CA TRP A 38 -3.32 19.89 -8.86
C TRP A 38 -3.85 21.17 -9.51
N ASN A 39 -3.09 22.26 -9.32
CA ASN A 39 -3.23 23.47 -10.10
C ASN A 39 -2.38 23.34 -11.37
N TRP A 40 -2.92 23.81 -12.49
CA TRP A 40 -2.34 23.71 -13.83
C TRP A 40 -2.25 25.08 -14.45
N HIS A 41 -1.34 25.22 -15.41
CA HIS A 41 -1.26 26.37 -16.29
C HIS A 41 -1.18 25.94 -17.75
N LEU A 42 -1.76 26.76 -18.61
CA LEU A 42 -1.47 26.77 -20.03
C LEU A 42 -0.55 27.94 -20.34
N ALA A 43 0.38 27.74 -21.27
CA ALA A 43 1.17 28.83 -21.81
C ALA A 43 1.25 28.75 -23.33
N LEU A 44 1.29 29.92 -23.95
CA LEU A 44 1.49 30.14 -25.37
C LEU A 44 2.82 30.83 -25.56
N GLU A 45 3.66 30.29 -26.42
CA GLU A 45 4.94 30.89 -26.80
C GLU A 45 5.00 31.00 -28.33
N LYS A 46 5.06 32.21 -28.84
CA LYS A 46 5.04 32.51 -30.28
C LYS A 46 6.40 33.07 -30.70
N ASN A 47 7.14 32.23 -31.42
CA ASN A 47 8.34 32.62 -32.15
C ASN A 47 8.05 32.53 -33.66
N ARG A 48 8.78 31.69 -34.41
CA ARG A 48 8.45 31.31 -35.80
C ARG A 48 7.20 30.42 -35.86
N THR A 49 7.02 29.59 -34.85
CA THR A 49 5.90 28.66 -34.65
C THR A 49 5.24 28.97 -33.32
N LEU A 50 3.95 28.69 -33.18
CA LEU A 50 3.24 28.79 -31.92
C LEU A 50 3.40 27.49 -31.13
N PHE A 51 3.80 27.59 -29.87
CA PHE A 51 3.89 26.48 -28.94
C PHE A 51 2.83 26.60 -27.86
N ILE A 52 2.16 25.49 -27.55
CA ILE A 52 1.21 25.37 -26.45
C ILE A 52 1.85 24.48 -25.38
N LYS A 53 1.97 24.97 -24.15
CA LYS A 53 2.49 24.22 -23.01
C LYS A 53 1.37 23.98 -22.01
N LEU A 54 1.37 22.80 -21.38
CA LEU A 54 0.52 22.44 -20.26
C LEU A 54 1.43 21.91 -19.15
N PHE A 55 1.37 22.50 -17.97
CA PHE A 55 2.22 22.11 -16.85
C PHE A 55 1.54 22.35 -15.50
N PRO A 56 1.85 21.53 -14.48
CA PRO A 56 1.35 21.76 -13.14
C PRO A 56 2.10 22.92 -12.45
N GLU A 57 1.42 23.58 -11.51
CA GLU A 57 2.01 24.58 -10.63
C GLU A 57 3.02 23.92 -9.67
N ILE A 58 4.22 24.50 -9.55
CA ILE A 58 5.26 23.96 -8.67
C ILE A 58 4.90 24.30 -7.21
N SER A 59 4.67 23.26 -6.42
CA SER A 59 4.28 23.31 -5.00
C SER A 59 4.88 22.12 -4.25
N ASN A 60 4.78 22.08 -2.92
CA ASN A 60 5.21 20.90 -2.15
C ASN A 60 4.49 19.63 -2.62
N LEU A 61 3.18 19.74 -2.90
CA LEU A 61 2.36 18.64 -3.40
C LEU A 61 2.89 18.08 -4.74
N THR A 62 3.23 18.94 -5.71
CA THR A 62 3.71 18.47 -7.03
C THR A 62 5.16 17.97 -6.99
N ARG A 63 5.96 18.42 -6.02
CA ARG A 63 7.32 17.89 -5.79
C ARG A 63 7.30 16.50 -5.19
N GLU A 64 6.45 16.27 -4.20
CA GLU A 64 6.31 14.97 -3.53
C GLU A 64 5.49 13.99 -4.36
N ASN A 65 4.43 14.48 -5.03
CA ASN A 65 3.49 13.68 -5.79
C ASN A 65 3.15 14.33 -7.15
N PRO A 66 4.08 14.25 -8.12
CA PRO A 66 3.88 14.83 -9.44
C PRO A 66 2.76 14.11 -10.21
N PRO A 67 1.86 14.84 -10.91
CA PRO A 67 0.79 14.23 -11.67
C PRO A 67 1.33 13.40 -12.84
N ILE A 68 0.71 12.24 -13.04
CA ILE A 68 0.83 11.44 -14.26
C ILE A 68 -0.49 11.59 -15.01
N ALA A 69 -0.46 12.26 -16.16
CA ALA A 69 -1.67 12.67 -16.87
C ALA A 69 -1.80 11.99 -18.23
N SER A 70 -3.01 11.54 -18.51
CA SER A 70 -3.47 11.16 -19.85
C SER A 70 -4.48 12.21 -20.31
N PHE A 71 -4.29 12.80 -21.48
CA PHE A 71 -5.13 13.90 -21.95
C PHE A 71 -5.10 14.06 -23.47
N ILE A 72 -6.13 14.71 -24.01
CA ILE A 72 -6.20 15.19 -25.39
C ILE A 72 -6.25 16.70 -25.36
N ILE A 73 -5.41 17.35 -26.17
CA ILE A 73 -5.44 18.80 -26.35
C ILE A 73 -5.86 19.15 -27.78
N ARG A 74 -6.74 20.14 -27.88
CA ARG A 74 -7.33 20.61 -29.14
C ARG A 74 -7.25 22.12 -29.25
N VAL A 75 -7.12 22.60 -30.47
CA VAL A 75 -7.23 24.02 -30.81
C VAL A 75 -8.36 24.19 -31.80
N VAL A 76 -9.34 25.03 -31.45
CA VAL A 76 -10.48 25.36 -32.30
C VAL A 76 -10.37 26.82 -32.74
N SER A 77 -10.23 27.07 -34.04
CA SER A 77 -10.22 28.42 -34.60
C SER A 77 -11.49 28.70 -35.41
N SER A 78 -12.01 29.93 -35.30
CA SER A 78 -13.22 30.38 -36.00
C SER A 78 -12.95 31.15 -37.30
N VAL A 79 -11.68 31.29 -37.73
CA VAL A 79 -11.31 32.03 -38.94
C VAL A 79 -11.24 31.08 -40.15
N GLY A 80 -12.16 31.24 -41.11
CA GLY A 80 -12.38 30.30 -42.22
C GLY A 80 -13.24 29.10 -41.84
N ASP A 81 -13.43 28.11 -42.74
CA ASP A 81 -14.04 26.81 -42.40
C ASP A 81 -13.47 26.33 -41.07
N ARG A 82 -14.32 26.15 -40.06
CA ARG A 82 -13.93 25.90 -38.66
C ARG A 82 -12.84 24.82 -38.57
N LYS A 83 -11.59 25.24 -38.39
CA LYS A 83 -10.44 24.31 -38.28
C LYS A 83 -10.27 23.90 -36.82
N THR A 84 -10.34 22.59 -36.59
CA THR A 84 -9.99 21.97 -35.30
C THR A 84 -8.70 21.19 -35.46
N LEU A 85 -7.67 21.58 -34.72
CA LEU A 85 -6.40 20.87 -34.63
C LEU A 85 -6.43 20.00 -33.37
N VAL A 86 -5.98 18.76 -33.47
CA VAL A 86 -5.97 17.80 -32.36
C VAL A 86 -4.57 17.24 -32.24
N HIS A 87 -3.97 17.31 -31.06
CA HIS A 87 -2.73 16.61 -30.78
C HIS A 87 -3.04 15.12 -30.56
N PRO A 88 -2.16 14.18 -30.97
CA PRO A 88 -2.27 12.78 -30.57
C PRO A 88 -2.49 12.63 -29.07
N GLU A 89 -3.26 11.63 -28.67
CA GLU A 89 -3.53 11.38 -27.26
C GLU A 89 -2.21 11.23 -26.48
N ILE A 90 -2.13 11.93 -25.35
CA ILE A 90 -1.06 11.75 -24.38
C ILE A 90 -1.52 10.72 -23.37
N VAL A 91 -0.70 9.70 -23.13
CA VAL A 91 -0.98 8.62 -22.18
C VAL A 91 0.11 8.59 -21.12
N ASP A 92 -0.31 8.60 -19.85
CA ASP A 92 0.52 8.40 -18.66
C ASP A 92 1.81 9.23 -18.63
N ARG A 93 1.71 10.50 -19.03
CA ARG A 93 2.86 11.41 -19.02
C ARG A 93 3.03 12.03 -17.65
N GLN A 94 4.17 11.76 -17.02
CA GLN A 94 4.54 12.44 -15.78
C GLN A 94 4.93 13.90 -16.07
N LEU A 95 4.30 14.85 -15.38
CA LEU A 95 4.52 16.29 -15.55
C LEU A 95 5.02 16.90 -14.22
N LYS A 96 6.23 17.45 -14.23
CA LYS A 96 6.93 18.07 -13.10
C LYS A 96 7.31 19.51 -13.37
N ASN A 97 7.64 19.82 -14.62
CA ASN A 97 8.22 21.09 -15.05
C ASN A 97 7.40 21.73 -16.18
N THR A 98 7.73 22.98 -16.48
CA THR A 98 7.08 23.80 -17.52
C THR A 98 7.22 23.26 -18.94
N ASP A 99 8.28 22.52 -19.21
CA ASP A 99 8.63 22.04 -20.55
C ASP A 99 8.35 20.55 -20.75
N ASP A 100 7.73 19.90 -19.76
CA ASP A 100 7.44 18.48 -19.83
C ASP A 100 6.34 18.16 -20.85
N PHE A 101 5.46 19.11 -21.22
CA PHE A 101 4.58 19.02 -22.39
C PHE A 101 4.61 20.32 -23.19
N VAL A 102 4.98 20.20 -24.47
CA VAL A 102 5.03 21.29 -25.44
C VAL A 102 4.50 20.78 -26.77
N TRP A 103 3.47 21.45 -27.31
CA TRP A 103 2.91 21.16 -28.62
C TRP A 103 3.21 22.30 -29.60
N ALA A 104 3.95 22.02 -30.67
CA ALA A 104 4.15 22.95 -31.77
C ALA A 104 2.95 22.93 -32.74
N VAL A 105 2.26 24.06 -32.89
CA VAL A 105 1.14 24.22 -33.81
C VAL A 105 1.68 24.71 -35.15
N GLU A 106 1.76 23.81 -36.13
CA GLU A 106 2.34 24.07 -37.45
C GLU A 106 1.49 25.00 -38.32
N VAL A 107 0.17 25.06 -38.05
CA VAL A 107 -0.76 25.91 -38.80
C VAL A 107 -0.80 27.31 -38.18
N PRO A 108 -0.61 28.38 -38.96
CA PRO A 108 -0.73 29.73 -38.45
C PRO A 108 -2.15 30.00 -37.92
N LEU A 109 -2.25 30.31 -36.63
CA LEU A 109 -3.49 30.76 -36.00
C LEU A 109 -3.57 32.29 -36.07
N THR A 110 -4.59 32.80 -36.75
CA THR A 110 -4.91 34.24 -36.78
C THR A 110 -6.24 34.48 -36.08
N GLY A 111 -6.35 35.61 -35.36
CA GLY A 111 -7.57 35.99 -34.67
C GLY A 111 -7.89 35.15 -33.43
N LYS A 112 -9.18 34.85 -33.24
CA LYS A 112 -9.71 34.18 -32.06
C LYS A 112 -9.60 32.66 -32.17
N PHE A 113 -9.15 32.01 -31.10
CA PHE A 113 -9.13 30.56 -31.00
C PHE A 113 -9.31 30.10 -29.55
N ILE A 114 -9.62 28.82 -29.40
CA ILE A 114 -9.86 28.17 -28.11
C ILE A 114 -8.88 27.00 -27.98
N ILE A 115 -8.26 26.87 -26.82
CA ILE A 115 -7.47 25.71 -26.43
C ILE A 115 -8.31 24.87 -25.47
N ASP A 116 -8.62 23.65 -25.85
CA ASP A 116 -9.36 22.69 -25.03
C ASP A 116 -8.42 21.57 -24.60
N VAL A 117 -8.35 21.30 -23.30
CA VAL A 117 -7.63 20.15 -22.72
C VAL A 117 -8.64 19.25 -22.02
N GLU A 118 -8.84 18.05 -22.55
CA GLU A 118 -9.63 17.01 -21.92
C GLU A 118 -8.70 16.00 -21.23
N PHE A 119 -8.75 15.96 -19.90
CA PHE A 119 -8.02 15.00 -19.10
C PHE A 119 -8.78 13.67 -19.05
N LEU A 120 -8.18 12.64 -19.64
CA LEU A 120 -8.71 11.29 -19.70
C LEU A 120 -8.43 10.52 -18.40
N ASP A 121 -7.21 10.68 -17.87
CA ASP A 121 -6.82 10.14 -16.58
C ASP A 121 -5.82 11.05 -15.84
N LEU A 122 -5.86 10.98 -14.51
CA LEU A 122 -4.90 11.61 -13.63
C LEU A 122 -4.51 10.62 -12.55
N LYS A 123 -3.23 10.26 -12.49
CA LYS A 123 -2.70 9.32 -11.51
C LYS A 123 -1.75 10.02 -10.55
N ALA A 124 -1.71 9.51 -9.32
CA ALA A 124 -0.81 9.97 -8.27
C ALA A 124 -0.12 8.76 -7.63
N THR A 125 1.10 8.97 -7.15
CA THR A 125 1.77 8.00 -6.28
C THR A 125 1.05 7.98 -4.93
N SER A 126 0.84 6.80 -4.36
CA SER A 126 0.27 6.69 -3.01
C SER A 126 1.20 7.36 -1.97
N PRO A 127 0.66 8.05 -0.95
CA PRO A 127 1.48 8.67 0.11
C PRO A 127 2.42 7.69 0.81
N ASN A 128 2.10 6.40 0.80
CA ASN A 128 2.88 5.34 1.45
C ASN A 128 3.93 4.71 0.52
N GLY A 129 4.30 5.37 -0.59
CA GLY A 129 5.31 4.87 -1.54
C GLY A 129 4.82 3.72 -2.44
N GLY A 130 3.50 3.55 -2.55
CA GLY A 130 2.87 2.45 -3.30
C GLY A 130 2.34 2.80 -4.70
N GLU A 131 1.67 1.81 -5.29
CA GLU A 131 1.08 1.70 -6.63
C GLU A 131 0.48 3.01 -7.18
N ILE A 132 0.81 3.33 -8.44
CA ILE A 132 0.26 4.49 -9.16
C ILE A 132 -1.22 4.23 -9.42
N CYS A 133 -2.09 5.02 -8.79
CA CYS A 133 -3.54 4.88 -8.93
C CYS A 133 -4.15 6.10 -9.60
N SER A 134 -5.12 5.87 -10.49
CA SER A 134 -5.99 6.92 -10.98
C SER A 134 -6.78 7.54 -9.82
N ILE A 135 -6.85 8.86 -9.78
CA ILE A 135 -7.71 9.59 -8.84
C ILE A 135 -9.19 9.51 -9.23
N TRP A 136 -9.47 9.04 -10.45
CA TRP A 136 -10.80 8.86 -11.02
C TRP A 136 -11.22 7.40 -11.16
N ALA A 137 -10.32 6.45 -10.86
CA ALA A 137 -10.70 5.06 -10.74
C ALA A 137 -11.75 4.90 -9.65
N GLU A 138 -12.74 4.07 -9.93
CA GLU A 138 -13.71 3.62 -8.94
C GLU A 138 -12.97 3.10 -7.70
N GLY A 139 -13.39 3.56 -6.52
CA GLY A 139 -12.81 3.14 -5.25
C GLY A 139 -11.66 3.99 -4.70
N PHE A 140 -11.19 5.07 -5.35
CA PHE A 140 -10.20 5.98 -4.73
C PHE A 140 -10.70 6.53 -3.38
N GLN A 141 -11.94 7.02 -3.34
CA GLN A 141 -12.58 7.49 -2.11
C GLN A 141 -12.72 6.38 -1.07
N GLN A 142 -13.03 5.15 -1.50
CA GLN A 142 -13.13 3.99 -0.61
C GLN A 142 -11.77 3.63 -0.01
N LYS A 143 -10.70 3.57 -0.81
CA LYS A 143 -9.34 3.30 -0.35
C LYS A 143 -8.89 4.35 0.69
N GLN A 144 -9.14 5.62 0.41
CA GLN A 144 -8.80 6.70 1.35
C GLN A 144 -9.63 6.60 2.64
N SER A 145 -10.94 6.36 2.53
CA SER A 145 -11.83 6.19 3.69
C SER A 145 -11.39 4.99 4.56
N ASN A 146 -11.06 3.85 3.94
CA ASN A 146 -10.55 2.67 4.64
C ASN A 146 -9.23 2.97 5.37
N ALA A 147 -8.29 3.65 4.71
CA ALA A 147 -7.02 4.02 5.32
C ALA A 147 -7.21 4.96 6.53
N THR A 148 -8.11 5.94 6.43
CA THR A 148 -8.47 6.81 7.56
C THR A 148 -9.12 6.04 8.70
N ALA A 149 -10.04 5.12 8.39
CA ALA A 149 -10.68 4.28 9.41
C ALA A 149 -9.68 3.38 10.15
N LEU A 150 -8.75 2.74 9.43
CA LEU A 150 -7.67 1.94 10.02
C LEU A 150 -6.74 2.78 10.89
N ALA A 151 -6.39 4.00 10.45
CA ALA A 151 -5.60 4.92 11.27
C ALA A 151 -6.35 5.31 12.56
N SER A 152 -7.67 5.52 12.50
CA SER A 152 -8.49 5.77 13.69
C SER A 152 -8.53 4.56 14.64
N LEU A 153 -8.66 3.34 14.12
CA LEU A 153 -8.59 2.11 14.94
C LEU A 153 -7.22 1.98 15.61
N GLY A 154 -6.13 2.18 14.88
CA GLY A 154 -4.78 2.16 15.44
C GLY A 154 -4.60 3.18 16.58
N ARG A 155 -5.16 4.39 16.44
CA ARG A 155 -5.17 5.40 17.50
C ARG A 155 -5.93 4.96 18.74
N MET A 156 -7.06 4.27 18.59
CA MET A 156 -7.80 3.75 19.74
C MET A 156 -6.90 2.85 20.61
N LEU A 157 -6.07 2.01 19.98
CA LEU A 157 -5.11 1.16 20.67
C LEU A 157 -3.95 1.97 21.28
N SER A 158 -3.27 2.81 20.48
CA SER A 158 -2.04 3.49 20.93
C SER A 158 -2.27 4.58 21.98
N GLU A 159 -3.40 5.29 21.89
CA GLU A 159 -3.77 6.35 22.84
C GLU A 159 -4.67 5.83 23.98
N GLY A 160 -5.07 4.55 23.95
CA GLY A 160 -5.93 3.95 24.96
C GLY A 160 -7.33 4.57 25.03
N ILE A 161 -7.88 5.00 23.90
CA ILE A 161 -9.15 5.74 23.84
C ILE A 161 -10.31 4.79 24.13
N HIS A 162 -10.93 4.92 25.32
CA HIS A 162 -12.10 4.12 25.73
C HIS A 162 -11.87 2.60 25.76
N THR A 163 -10.67 2.17 26.16
CA THR A 163 -10.41 0.75 26.39
C THR A 163 -11.33 0.18 27.49
N ASP A 164 -11.84 -1.03 27.27
CA ASP A 164 -12.81 -1.70 28.15
C ASP A 164 -12.32 -3.06 28.67
N ILE A 165 -11.08 -3.44 28.31
CA ILE A 165 -10.41 -4.64 28.79
C ILE A 165 -8.90 -4.41 28.90
N VAL A 166 -8.26 -5.04 29.88
CA VAL A 166 -6.80 -5.04 30.05
C VAL A 166 -6.25 -6.42 29.74
N ILE A 167 -5.21 -6.46 28.91
CA ILE A 167 -4.49 -7.68 28.55
C ILE A 167 -3.18 -7.70 29.32
N HIS A 168 -2.96 -8.72 30.14
CA HIS A 168 -1.71 -8.94 30.85
C HIS A 168 -0.80 -9.85 30.04
N ALA A 169 0.31 -9.31 29.56
CA ALA A 169 1.42 -10.05 28.95
C ALA A 169 2.37 -10.59 30.05
N SER A 170 3.44 -11.29 29.67
CA SER A 170 4.40 -11.85 30.65
C SER A 170 5.09 -10.79 31.53
N ASP A 171 5.28 -9.59 30.99
CA ASP A 171 6.12 -8.52 31.54
C ASP A 171 5.46 -7.14 31.47
N GLY A 172 4.15 -7.07 31.23
CA GLY A 172 3.41 -5.81 31.18
C GLY A 172 1.92 -5.99 30.92
N SER A 173 1.22 -4.88 30.67
CA SER A 173 -0.20 -4.91 30.32
C SER A 173 -0.59 -3.83 29.32
N ILE A 174 -1.57 -4.12 28.46
CA ILE A 174 -2.08 -3.24 27.40
C ILE A 174 -3.60 -3.14 27.49
N GLY A 175 -4.14 -1.93 27.40
CA GLY A 175 -5.59 -1.72 27.26
C GLY A 175 -6.07 -2.02 25.84
N ALA A 176 -7.22 -2.66 25.68
CA ALA A 176 -7.81 -3.00 24.40
C ALA A 176 -9.34 -2.86 24.42
N HIS A 177 -9.99 -3.33 23.35
CA HIS A 177 -11.43 -3.24 23.13
C HIS A 177 -12.00 -4.63 22.86
N ARG A 178 -12.93 -5.08 23.70
CA ARG A 178 -13.62 -6.37 23.54
C ARG A 178 -14.28 -6.51 22.18
N ALA A 179 -14.93 -5.44 21.70
CA ALA A 179 -15.64 -5.45 20.43
C ALA A 179 -14.70 -5.74 19.24
N VAL A 180 -13.51 -5.13 19.23
CA VAL A 180 -12.51 -5.33 18.15
C VAL A 180 -11.94 -6.74 18.22
N LEU A 181 -11.55 -7.19 19.41
CA LEU A 181 -11.03 -8.54 19.64
C LEU A 181 -12.04 -9.62 19.23
N ALA A 182 -13.32 -9.49 19.65
CA ALA A 182 -14.39 -10.42 19.29
C ALA A 182 -14.75 -10.41 17.81
N ALA A 183 -14.60 -9.27 17.13
CA ALA A 183 -14.83 -9.18 15.69
C ALA A 183 -13.74 -9.89 14.88
N ARG A 184 -12.51 -9.96 15.42
CA ARG A 184 -11.34 -10.54 14.74
C ARG A 184 -11.02 -11.98 15.14
N SER A 185 -11.56 -12.46 16.25
CA SER A 185 -11.31 -13.81 16.76
C SER A 185 -12.59 -14.45 17.30
N PRO A 186 -12.99 -15.63 16.79
CA PRO A 186 -14.12 -16.38 17.34
C PRO A 186 -13.83 -16.86 18.78
N VAL A 187 -12.57 -17.09 19.14
CA VAL A 187 -12.16 -17.43 20.51
C VAL A 187 -12.44 -16.27 21.46
N PHE A 188 -12.00 -15.04 21.13
CA PHE A 188 -12.33 -13.86 21.94
C PHE A 188 -13.83 -13.59 21.98
N ARG A 189 -14.53 -13.77 20.84
CA ARG A 189 -15.99 -13.64 20.80
C ARG A 189 -16.67 -14.59 21.79
N SER A 190 -16.28 -15.85 21.79
CA SER A 190 -16.80 -16.84 22.73
C SER A 190 -16.46 -16.48 24.18
N MET A 191 -15.19 -16.10 24.43
CA MET A 191 -14.69 -15.70 25.75
C MET A 191 -15.52 -14.56 26.37
N PHE A 192 -15.96 -13.58 25.58
CA PHE A 192 -16.73 -12.44 26.09
C PHE A 192 -18.25 -12.64 26.06
N SER A 193 -18.75 -13.65 25.33
CA SER A 193 -20.19 -13.92 25.23
C SER A 193 -20.73 -14.74 26.40
N HIS A 194 -19.90 -15.59 26.99
CA HIS A 194 -20.26 -16.43 28.13
C HIS A 194 -19.99 -15.70 29.45
N ASP A 195 -20.74 -16.02 30.51
CA ASP A 195 -20.52 -15.49 31.88
C ASP A 195 -19.27 -16.13 32.50
N LEU A 196 -18.13 -15.90 31.86
CA LEU A 196 -16.81 -16.29 32.34
C LEU A 196 -16.22 -15.15 33.17
N ARG A 197 -15.28 -15.51 34.06
CA ARG A 197 -14.62 -14.59 35.01
C ARG A 197 -14.03 -13.36 34.31
N GLU A 198 -13.59 -13.51 33.08
CA GLU A 198 -13.04 -12.47 32.21
C GLU A 198 -14.07 -11.38 31.88
N LYS A 199 -15.36 -11.76 31.75
CA LYS A 199 -16.47 -10.83 31.50
C LYS A 199 -16.65 -9.87 32.68
N GLU A 200 -16.50 -10.38 33.92
CA GLU A 200 -16.65 -9.64 35.17
C GLU A 200 -15.38 -8.87 35.58
N LEU A 201 -14.19 -9.47 35.34
CA LEU A 201 -12.91 -8.92 35.76
C LEU A 201 -12.34 -7.86 34.80
N SER A 202 -12.89 -7.75 33.59
CA SER A 202 -12.38 -6.86 32.52
C SER A 202 -10.88 -7.03 32.25
N THR A 203 -10.35 -8.23 32.47
CA THR A 203 -8.96 -8.57 32.22
C THR A 203 -8.81 -9.94 31.57
N ILE A 204 -7.77 -10.11 30.74
CA ILE A 204 -7.34 -11.39 30.18
C ILE A 204 -5.84 -11.56 30.32
N ASN A 205 -5.37 -12.79 30.45
CA ASN A 205 -3.95 -13.11 30.58
C ASN A 205 -3.42 -13.80 29.32
N ILE A 206 -2.40 -13.23 28.70
CA ILE A 206 -1.64 -13.76 27.57
C ILE A 206 -0.17 -13.84 27.98
N SER A 207 0.09 -14.67 28.99
CA SER A 207 1.41 -14.79 29.64
C SER A 207 2.47 -15.50 28.78
N ASP A 208 2.08 -16.04 27.63
CA ASP A 208 2.95 -16.70 26.64
C ASP A 208 3.57 -15.74 25.62
N MET A 209 3.37 -14.43 25.81
CA MET A 209 3.93 -13.37 24.97
C MET A 209 4.57 -12.28 25.84
N SER A 210 5.69 -11.72 25.36
CA SER A 210 6.19 -10.44 25.87
C SER A 210 5.25 -9.31 25.50
N ILE A 211 5.38 -8.18 26.18
CA ILE A 211 4.60 -6.98 25.94
C ILE A 211 4.74 -6.49 24.49
N GLU A 212 5.94 -6.55 23.90
CA GLU A 212 6.20 -6.13 22.52
C GLU A 212 5.53 -7.08 21.52
N ALA A 213 5.63 -8.39 21.74
CA ALA A 213 4.97 -9.37 20.89
C ALA A 213 3.43 -9.26 20.99
N CYS A 214 2.91 -9.01 22.19
CA CYS A 214 1.50 -8.77 22.43
C CYS A 214 1.04 -7.48 21.73
N GLN A 215 1.83 -6.41 21.81
CA GLN A 215 1.57 -5.15 21.09
C GLN A 215 1.53 -5.38 19.57
N ALA A 216 2.47 -6.15 19.01
CA ALA A 216 2.46 -6.49 17.59
C ALA A 216 1.19 -7.29 17.21
N PHE A 217 0.78 -8.26 18.03
CA PHE A 217 -0.45 -9.01 17.83
C PHE A 217 -1.69 -8.12 17.81
N LEU A 218 -1.80 -7.20 18.77
CA LEU A 218 -2.88 -6.22 18.79
C LEU A 218 -2.79 -5.27 17.59
N SER A 219 -1.62 -4.76 17.24
CA SER A 219 -1.46 -3.91 16.06
C SER A 219 -1.91 -4.61 14.78
N TYR A 220 -1.73 -5.94 14.67
CA TYR A 220 -2.27 -6.70 13.53
C TYR A 220 -3.80 -6.72 13.56
N ILE A 221 -4.40 -7.01 14.72
CA ILE A 221 -5.86 -7.04 14.91
C ILE A 221 -6.51 -5.69 14.55
N TYR A 222 -5.87 -4.57 14.92
CA TYR A 222 -6.35 -3.21 14.65
C TYR A 222 -5.97 -2.70 13.25
N GLY A 223 -5.18 -3.47 12.49
CA GLY A 223 -4.80 -3.16 11.11
C GLY A 223 -3.75 -2.05 10.98
N ASN A 224 -2.91 -1.85 12.00
CA ASN A 224 -1.86 -0.82 12.04
C ASN A 224 -0.46 -1.38 12.35
N ILE A 225 -0.26 -2.69 12.23
CA ILE A 225 1.06 -3.32 12.40
C ILE A 225 2.07 -2.81 11.37
N ARG A 226 3.30 -2.57 11.84
CA ARG A 226 4.42 -2.20 10.97
C ARG A 226 5.16 -3.44 10.48
N THR A 227 5.72 -3.38 9.27
CA THR A 227 6.48 -4.50 8.67
C THR A 227 7.57 -5.02 9.60
N GLU A 228 8.36 -4.13 10.21
CA GLU A 228 9.44 -4.54 11.12
C GLU A 228 8.91 -5.28 12.35
N GLU A 229 7.86 -4.77 12.98
CA GLU A 229 7.21 -5.40 14.15
C GLU A 229 6.67 -6.79 13.79
N PHE A 230 6.02 -6.89 12.63
CA PHE A 230 5.56 -8.18 12.12
C PHE A 230 6.73 -9.14 11.94
N MET A 231 7.78 -8.73 11.24
CA MET A 231 8.94 -9.55 10.91
C MET A 231 9.69 -10.03 12.15
N THR A 232 9.85 -9.18 13.16
CA THR A 232 10.48 -9.51 14.45
C THR A 232 9.68 -10.54 15.25
N HIS A 233 8.34 -10.45 15.24
CA HIS A 233 7.50 -11.25 16.13
C HIS A 233 6.75 -12.41 15.44
N ARG A 234 7.03 -12.73 14.17
CA ARG A 234 6.34 -13.77 13.36
C ARG A 234 6.07 -15.08 14.10
N LEU A 235 7.05 -15.58 14.84
CA LEU A 235 6.88 -16.83 15.59
C LEU A 235 5.93 -16.71 16.77
N ALA A 236 5.90 -15.59 17.48
CA ALA A 236 4.91 -15.36 18.53
C ALA A 236 3.51 -15.11 17.94
N LEU A 237 3.46 -14.37 16.83
CA LEU A 237 2.22 -14.07 16.12
C LEU A 237 1.54 -15.32 15.58
N ILE A 238 2.29 -16.28 15.03
CA ILE A 238 1.68 -17.52 14.53
C ILE A 238 1.10 -18.39 15.66
N ARG A 239 1.72 -18.40 16.85
CA ARG A 239 1.13 -19.08 18.03
C ARG A 239 -0.16 -18.41 18.46
N ALA A 240 -0.15 -17.08 18.51
CA ALA A 240 -1.33 -16.31 18.88
C ALA A 240 -2.46 -16.50 17.85
N ALA A 241 -2.12 -16.53 16.56
CA ALA A 241 -3.06 -16.78 15.48
C ALA A 241 -3.74 -18.15 15.60
N ASP A 242 -2.97 -19.19 15.93
CA ASP A 242 -3.49 -20.53 16.17
C ASP A 242 -4.37 -20.58 17.43
N LYS A 243 -3.87 -20.05 18.55
CA LYS A 243 -4.57 -20.01 19.85
C LYS A 243 -5.89 -19.25 19.82
N TYR A 244 -5.95 -18.15 19.08
CA TYR A 244 -7.12 -17.28 18.99
C TYR A 244 -7.91 -17.46 17.69
N ASP A 245 -7.57 -18.45 16.87
CA ASP A 245 -8.25 -18.78 15.61
C ASP A 245 -8.39 -17.57 14.67
N ILE A 246 -7.24 -16.97 14.32
CA ILE A 246 -7.13 -15.82 13.40
C ILE A 246 -6.42 -16.31 12.12
N SER A 247 -7.20 -16.86 11.19
CA SER A 247 -6.68 -17.59 10.03
C SER A 247 -5.82 -16.72 9.11
N ASP A 248 -6.20 -15.46 8.86
CA ASP A 248 -5.45 -14.53 8.01
C ASP A 248 -4.08 -14.17 8.58
N LEU A 249 -3.97 -14.05 9.91
CA LEU A 249 -2.67 -13.89 10.58
C LEU A 249 -1.81 -15.15 10.46
N LYS A 250 -2.42 -16.33 10.64
CA LYS A 250 -1.72 -17.62 10.54
C LYS A 250 -1.13 -17.80 9.13
N GLU A 251 -1.91 -17.49 8.10
CA GLU A 251 -1.48 -17.52 6.70
C GLU A 251 -0.37 -16.50 6.42
N ALA A 252 -0.52 -15.24 6.85
CA ALA A 252 0.50 -14.22 6.65
C ALA A 252 1.85 -14.58 7.30
N CYS A 253 1.82 -15.09 8.54
CA CYS A 253 3.03 -15.58 9.19
C CYS A 253 3.61 -16.80 8.48
N HIS A 254 2.77 -17.72 7.99
CA HIS A 254 3.19 -18.89 7.24
C HIS A 254 3.94 -18.52 5.95
N GLU A 255 3.39 -17.60 5.16
CA GLU A 255 4.03 -17.11 3.94
C GLU A 255 5.35 -16.40 4.23
N SER A 256 5.36 -15.50 5.22
CA SER A 256 6.59 -14.77 5.54
C SER A 256 7.70 -15.69 6.08
N LEU A 257 7.37 -16.71 6.88
CA LEU A 257 8.34 -17.69 7.38
C LEU A 257 8.84 -18.64 6.28
N LEU A 258 8.21 -18.69 5.11
CA LEU A 258 8.69 -19.46 3.97
C LEU A 258 9.77 -18.71 3.17
N GLU A 259 9.75 -17.38 3.17
CA GLU A 259 10.56 -16.55 2.27
C GLU A 259 12.06 -16.52 2.65
N ASP A 260 12.38 -16.59 3.94
CA ASP A 260 13.73 -16.35 4.47
C ASP A 260 14.27 -17.53 5.30
N ILE A 261 14.04 -18.77 4.86
CA ILE A 261 14.59 -19.97 5.52
C ILE A 261 16.11 -20.01 5.35
N ASP A 262 16.83 -20.13 6.47
CA ASP A 262 18.29 -20.24 6.50
C ASP A 262 18.78 -21.19 7.61
N THR A 263 20.11 -21.35 7.70
CA THR A 263 20.75 -22.23 8.71
C THR A 263 20.52 -21.79 10.15
N LYS A 264 20.22 -20.51 10.40
CA LYS A 264 20.03 -19.98 11.75
C LYS A 264 18.63 -20.25 12.27
N ASN A 265 17.63 -20.35 11.37
CA ASN A 265 16.22 -20.38 11.75
C ASN A 265 15.49 -21.69 11.39
N VAL A 266 16.04 -22.52 10.50
CA VAL A 266 15.30 -23.65 9.91
C VAL A 266 14.82 -24.68 10.93
N LEU A 267 15.56 -24.93 12.02
CA LEU A 267 15.18 -25.91 13.05
C LEU A 267 13.98 -25.43 13.88
N GLU A 268 14.01 -24.18 14.34
CA GLU A 268 12.90 -23.55 15.06
C GLU A 268 11.64 -23.45 14.17
N ARG A 269 11.83 -23.12 12.89
CA ARG A 269 10.75 -23.11 11.91
C ARG A 269 10.18 -24.49 11.64
N LEU A 270 11.01 -25.53 11.57
CA LEU A 270 10.54 -26.90 11.39
C LEU A 270 9.69 -27.36 12.58
N GLN A 271 10.13 -27.06 13.80
CA GLN A 271 9.36 -27.34 15.01
C GLN A 271 8.01 -26.62 14.99
N SER A 272 8.03 -25.32 14.73
CA SER A 272 6.82 -24.49 14.67
C SER A 272 5.88 -24.96 13.56
N ALA A 273 6.41 -25.35 12.41
CA ALA A 273 5.63 -25.86 11.29
C ALA A 273 4.97 -27.21 11.58
N SER A 274 5.59 -28.04 12.41
CA SER A 274 4.96 -29.27 12.88
C SER A 274 3.87 -28.97 13.91
N LEU A 275 4.16 -28.10 14.87
CA LEU A 275 3.25 -27.79 15.98
C LEU A 275 1.98 -27.06 15.54
N TYR A 276 2.09 -26.09 14.62
CA TYR A 276 0.95 -25.30 14.13
C TYR A 276 0.40 -25.80 12.79
N GLU A 277 0.76 -27.03 12.39
CA GLU A 277 0.28 -27.69 11.17
C GLU A 277 0.46 -26.84 9.89
N LEU A 278 1.70 -26.46 9.59
CA LEU A 278 2.08 -25.60 8.45
C LEU A 278 2.78 -26.42 7.36
N PRO A 279 2.04 -27.21 6.54
CA PRO A 279 2.62 -28.26 5.71
C PRO A 279 3.62 -27.75 4.67
N LYS A 280 3.36 -26.59 4.05
CA LYS A 280 4.30 -26.01 3.06
C LYS A 280 5.61 -25.58 3.73
N LEU A 281 5.56 -25.03 4.95
CA LEU A 281 6.75 -24.60 5.68
C LEU A 281 7.55 -25.82 6.14
N LYS A 282 6.87 -26.82 6.72
CA LYS A 282 7.47 -28.09 7.12
C LYS A 282 8.21 -28.74 5.95
N LYS A 283 7.56 -28.85 4.79
CA LYS A 283 8.15 -29.41 3.56
C LYS A 283 9.36 -28.61 3.07
N SER A 284 9.30 -27.28 3.11
CA SER A 284 10.42 -26.42 2.70
C SER A 284 11.61 -26.55 3.65
N CYS A 285 11.38 -26.58 4.97
CA CYS A 285 12.41 -26.83 5.98
C CYS A 285 13.06 -28.21 5.79
N MET A 286 12.26 -29.26 5.60
CA MET A 286 12.75 -30.62 5.32
C MET A 286 13.61 -30.66 4.04
N ARG A 287 13.15 -30.02 2.96
CA ARG A 287 13.91 -29.92 1.71
C ARG A 287 15.24 -29.20 1.92
N TYR A 288 15.24 -28.11 2.68
CA TYR A 288 16.45 -27.34 2.99
C TYR A 288 17.45 -28.17 3.81
N LEU A 289 16.99 -28.84 4.86
CA LEU A 289 17.84 -29.64 5.75
C LEU A 289 18.36 -30.91 5.07
N VAL A 290 17.45 -31.71 4.50
CA VAL A 290 17.75 -33.06 4.02
C VAL A 290 18.20 -33.03 2.56
N LYS A 291 17.34 -32.54 1.66
CA LYS A 291 17.60 -32.61 0.22
C LYS A 291 18.76 -31.73 -0.23
N PHE A 292 18.94 -30.56 0.38
CA PHE A 292 20.08 -29.68 0.12
C PHE A 292 21.28 -29.95 1.06
N GLY A 293 21.20 -30.96 1.93
CA GLY A 293 22.31 -31.42 2.75
C GLY A 293 22.74 -30.48 3.88
N LYS A 294 21.97 -29.44 4.21
CA LYS A 294 22.33 -28.48 5.28
C LYS A 294 22.38 -29.11 6.67
N ILE A 295 21.73 -30.25 6.86
CA ILE A 295 21.84 -31.08 8.07
C ILE A 295 23.31 -31.44 8.42
N PHE A 296 24.21 -31.56 7.43
CA PHE A 296 25.62 -31.87 7.67
C PHE A 296 26.44 -30.67 8.14
N GLU A 297 26.02 -29.45 7.78
CA GLU A 297 26.68 -28.21 8.17
C GLU A 297 26.31 -27.80 9.61
N MET A 298 25.18 -28.28 10.13
CA MET A 298 24.58 -27.84 11.41
C MET A 298 24.44 -29.00 12.40
N ARG A 299 25.41 -29.92 12.41
CA ARG A 299 25.28 -31.20 13.11
C ARG A 299 25.03 -31.02 14.61
N GLY A 300 25.74 -30.10 15.26
CA GLY A 300 25.62 -29.88 16.70
C GLY A 300 24.25 -29.33 17.09
N GLU A 301 23.75 -28.34 16.34
CA GLU A 301 22.42 -27.75 16.54
C GLU A 301 21.32 -28.76 16.23
N PHE A 302 21.50 -29.58 15.19
CA PHE A 302 20.56 -30.62 14.83
C PHE A 302 20.50 -31.74 15.88
N ASP A 303 21.64 -32.18 16.40
CA ASP A 303 21.70 -33.17 17.49
C ASP A 303 20.99 -32.65 18.75
N ALA A 304 21.15 -31.37 19.08
CA ALA A 304 20.41 -30.73 20.19
C ALA A 304 18.90 -30.65 19.89
N PHE A 305 18.52 -30.32 18.66
CA PHE A 305 17.13 -30.28 18.23
C PHE A 305 16.44 -31.65 18.38
N LEU A 306 17.10 -32.74 17.98
CA LEU A 306 16.55 -34.10 18.10
C LEU A 306 16.31 -34.54 19.56
N GLN A 307 16.97 -33.92 20.54
CA GLN A 307 16.74 -34.22 21.96
C GLN A 307 15.43 -33.63 22.48
N CYS A 308 14.94 -32.56 21.84
CA CYS A 308 13.77 -31.80 22.28
C CYS A 308 12.56 -31.95 21.35
N ALA A 309 12.77 -32.39 20.10
CA ALA A 309 11.71 -32.52 19.11
C ALA A 309 10.75 -33.69 19.42
N ASP A 310 9.49 -33.54 19.00
CA ASP A 310 8.48 -34.59 19.14
C ASP A 310 8.85 -35.85 18.34
N ARG A 311 8.52 -37.01 18.89
CA ARG A 311 8.86 -38.32 18.30
C ARG A 311 8.33 -38.49 16.88
N GLU A 312 7.14 -37.97 16.60
CA GLU A 312 6.51 -38.00 15.28
C GLU A 312 7.34 -37.18 14.28
N LEU A 313 7.74 -35.97 14.67
CA LEU A 313 8.59 -35.11 13.84
C LEU A 313 9.95 -35.76 13.57
N ILE A 314 10.58 -36.35 14.58
CA ILE A 314 11.85 -37.09 14.41
C ILE A 314 11.67 -38.25 13.42
N SER A 315 10.58 -39.01 13.57
CA SER A 315 10.25 -40.10 12.65
C SER A 315 10.11 -39.60 11.22
N GLU A 316 9.40 -38.51 11.00
CA GLU A 316 9.25 -37.90 9.68
C GLU A 316 10.59 -37.46 9.08
N ILE A 317 11.46 -36.82 9.89
CA ILE A 317 12.79 -36.41 9.42
C ILE A 317 13.61 -37.63 9.00
N PHE A 318 13.58 -38.70 9.80
CA PHE A 318 14.28 -39.94 9.49
C PHE A 318 13.79 -40.57 8.18
N HIS A 319 12.47 -40.62 7.96
CA HIS A 319 11.89 -41.11 6.71
C HIS A 319 12.35 -40.26 5.51
N GLU A 320 12.39 -38.94 5.65
CA GLU A 320 12.84 -38.04 4.58
C GLU A 320 14.33 -38.25 4.26
N VAL A 321 15.18 -38.45 5.28
CA VAL A 321 16.60 -38.78 5.11
C VAL A 321 16.79 -40.11 4.38
N LEU A 322 16.07 -41.16 4.78
CA LEU A 322 16.12 -42.45 4.09
C LEU A 322 15.64 -42.34 2.63
N ALA A 323 14.59 -41.57 2.38
CA ALA A 323 14.07 -41.34 1.04
C ALA A 323 15.08 -40.61 0.15
N ALA A 324 15.77 -39.59 0.68
CA ALA A 324 16.82 -38.88 -0.03
C ALA A 324 18.02 -39.80 -0.36
N TRP A 325 18.37 -40.73 0.54
CA TRP A 325 19.48 -41.66 0.32
C TRP A 325 19.18 -42.72 -0.74
N LYS A 326 17.92 -43.18 -0.87
CA LYS A 326 17.51 -44.11 -1.94
C LYS A 326 17.59 -43.51 -3.36
N GLY A 327 17.76 -42.20 -3.49
CA GLY A 327 17.85 -41.49 -4.76
C GLY A 327 19.26 -41.32 -5.32
N PHE A 328 20.29 -41.90 -4.67
CA PHE A 328 21.69 -41.88 -5.10
C PHE A 328 22.19 -43.24 -5.58
#